data_AF-A0A345HQE5-F1
#
_entry.id   AF-A0A345HQE5-F1
#
_cell.length_a   1.000
_cell.length_b   1.000
_cell.length_c   1.000
_cell.angle_alpha   90.00
_cell.angle_beta   90.00
_cell.angle_gamma   90.00
#
_symmetry.space_group_name_H-M   'P 1'
#
loop_
_entity.id
_entity.type
_entity.pdbx_description
1 polymer ?
#
loop_
_entity_poly.entity_id
_entity_poly.type
_entity_poly.pdbx_seq_one_letter_code
_entity_poly.pdbx_strand_id
1 'polypeptide(L)'
;MSEMSRARRVVRRTGWALMGTVLSVASFAGIAFAGVNASMADSFAPAPDVRSLPQARAVPQGRITVAVAVSNEGSVTTDVLAPYQVFAESEKFFVYTVAAERRVSPMSGGAHLLPDHTLAEVESGTLPEPDVVVVPAVTAPAADEEQPLRRWIVERHRKGAHVLGVCAGSELLAASGLLDGRDATSFWSNIASLERDYPQVHWKRGERYVEDKRVTTTAGITSGTVGALKVVEEMAGRSEAARIGADLSYPGWTPDGPTAIPANHLAIGDLPYALNAAFPWLRPTTGIGLVDGVGEIDAAAAFEAYGGVSFATRTVVLGSRDTVTTRHGLVLVTRAATGGTHGVDRFVVPGVTGPEAVTAPLRTWARRNGLAVELPGGGKRPAEFGFDPVLRDLAAHADRRTALVTAKFSEYPSAHLELSGDTWPWRATLLAAGAVLLSTAAGFAPTAIRRTVRRRRTT
;
A
#
# COMPACT_ATOMS: atom_id res chain seq x y z
N MET A 1 58.37 28.85 14.28
CA MET A 1 56.97 28.35 14.42
C MET A 1 57.02 26.95 15.03
N SER A 2 56.67 26.78 16.31
CA SER A 2 56.88 25.53 17.05
C SER A 2 55.97 24.39 16.57
N GLU A 3 56.39 23.13 16.76
CA GLU A 3 55.58 21.92 16.50
C GLU A 3 54.19 22.00 17.14
N MET A 4 54.09 22.54 18.35
CA MET A 4 52.82 22.77 19.05
C MET A 4 51.85 23.66 18.25
N SER A 5 52.36 24.64 17.49
CA SER A 5 51.54 25.51 16.63
C SER A 5 51.04 24.79 15.37
N ARG A 6 51.75 23.75 14.92
CA ARG A 6 51.37 22.89 13.78
C ARG A 6 50.34 21.86 14.23
N ALA A 7 50.55 21.21 15.38
CA ALA A 7 49.62 20.26 16.01
C ALA A 7 48.26 20.90 16.32
N ARG A 8 48.21 22.07 16.96
CA ARG A 8 46.96 22.81 17.21
C ARG A 8 46.22 23.18 15.91
N ARG A 9 46.95 23.43 14.82
CA ARG A 9 46.38 23.77 13.51
C ARG A 9 45.77 22.55 12.83
N VAL A 10 46.39 21.37 12.97
CA VAL A 10 45.88 20.07 12.50
C VAL A 10 44.64 19.68 13.29
N VAL A 11 44.70 19.62 14.62
CA VAL A 11 43.55 19.28 15.48
C VAL A 11 42.33 20.14 15.17
N ARG A 12 42.53 21.45 15.02
CA ARG A 12 41.43 22.35 14.66
C ARG A 12 40.88 22.07 13.26
N ARG A 13 41.73 21.81 12.26
CA ARG A 13 41.28 21.47 10.89
C ARG A 13 40.49 20.17 10.88
N THR A 14 40.97 19.14 11.59
CA THR A 14 40.27 17.86 11.74
C THR A 14 38.93 18.03 12.44
N GLY A 15 38.86 18.81 13.52
CA GLY A 15 37.60 19.11 14.20
C GLY A 15 36.57 19.81 13.32
N TRP A 16 37.00 20.76 12.47
CA TRP A 16 36.11 21.40 11.50
C TRP A 16 35.65 20.47 10.38
N ALA A 17 36.54 19.58 9.91
CA ALA A 17 36.17 18.58 8.92
C ALA A 17 35.13 17.59 9.48
N LEU A 18 35.35 17.10 10.70
CA LEU A 18 34.40 16.24 11.41
C LEU A 18 33.04 16.94 11.61
N MET A 19 33.05 18.19 12.08
CA MET A 19 31.82 18.98 12.23
C MET A 19 31.10 19.16 10.90
N GLY A 20 31.82 19.48 9.82
CA GLY A 20 31.24 19.62 8.48
C GLY A 20 30.62 18.32 7.98
N THR A 21 31.28 17.18 8.18
CA THR A 21 30.74 15.86 7.84
C THR A 21 29.48 15.55 8.65
N VAL A 22 29.49 15.76 9.97
CA VAL A 22 28.32 15.52 10.83
C VAL A 22 27.12 16.37 10.38
N LEU A 23 27.33 17.66 10.14
CA LEU A 23 26.27 18.56 9.64
C LEU A 23 25.76 18.14 8.26
N SER A 24 26.63 17.64 7.39
CA SER A 24 26.25 17.13 6.07
C SER A 24 25.38 15.88 6.18
N VAL A 25 25.78 14.92 7.02
CA VAL A 25 25.01 13.69 7.26
C VAL A 25 23.65 14.01 7.89
N ALA A 26 23.62 14.89 8.91
CA ALA A 26 22.38 15.31 9.56
C ALA A 26 21.43 16.03 8.59
N SER A 27 21.98 16.92 7.74
CA SER A 27 21.20 17.59 6.69
C SER A 27 20.62 16.61 5.68
N PHE A 28 21.42 15.66 5.19
CA PHE A 28 20.95 14.66 4.23
C PHE A 28 19.87 13.76 4.84
N ALA A 29 20.08 13.29 6.07
CA ALA A 29 19.10 12.50 6.81
C ALA A 29 17.79 13.28 7.02
N GLY A 30 17.87 14.58 7.33
CA GLY A 30 16.70 15.45 7.47
C GLY A 30 15.91 15.61 6.16
N ILE A 31 16.60 15.76 5.02
CA ILE A 31 15.96 15.79 3.69
C ILE A 31 15.26 14.46 3.41
N ALA A 32 15.98 13.34 3.54
CA ALA A 32 15.42 12.02 3.28
C ALA A 32 14.19 11.73 4.17
N PHE A 33 14.27 12.07 5.46
CA PHE A 33 13.16 11.93 6.41
C PHE A 33 11.95 12.77 6.00
N ALA A 34 12.15 14.04 5.63
CA ALA A 34 11.07 14.91 5.14
C ALA A 34 10.41 14.34 3.87
N GLY A 35 11.21 13.77 2.97
CA GLY A 35 10.71 13.09 1.77
C GLY A 35 9.86 11.86 2.09
N VAL A 36 10.32 10.98 2.98
CA VAL A 36 9.52 9.82 3.43
C VAL A 36 8.20 10.26 4.04
N ASN A 37 8.21 11.27 4.92
CA ASN A 37 6.97 11.80 5.52
C ASN A 37 6.02 12.36 4.46
N ALA A 38 6.53 13.10 3.47
CA ALA A 38 5.72 13.61 2.37
C ALA A 38 5.12 12.46 1.52
N SER A 39 5.90 11.41 1.25
CA SER A 39 5.41 10.22 0.55
C SER A 39 4.31 9.50 1.31
N MET A 40 4.45 9.32 2.62
CA MET A 40 3.44 8.70 3.46
C MET A 40 2.17 9.55 3.57
N ALA A 41 2.32 10.87 3.73
CA ALA A 41 1.19 11.81 3.76
C ALA A 41 0.42 11.82 2.44
N ASP A 42 1.09 11.70 1.29
CA ASP A 42 0.43 11.56 -0.01
C ASP A 42 -0.28 10.20 -0.15
N SER A 43 0.33 9.12 0.36
CA SER A 43 -0.23 7.76 0.27
C SER A 43 -1.52 7.60 1.08
N PHE A 44 -1.59 8.23 2.26
CA PHE A 44 -2.78 8.24 3.13
C PHE A 44 -3.42 9.64 3.20
N ALA A 45 -3.44 10.35 2.06
CA ALA A 45 -3.97 11.70 2.02
C ALA A 45 -5.42 11.75 2.56
N PRO A 46 -5.80 12.82 3.27
CA PRO A 46 -7.14 12.96 3.83
C PRO A 46 -8.23 12.76 2.78
N ALA A 47 -9.36 12.23 3.24
CA ALA A 47 -10.52 11.99 2.40
C ALA A 47 -10.99 13.27 1.68
N PRO A 48 -11.37 13.18 0.39
CA PRO A 48 -12.06 14.28 -0.27
C PRO A 48 -13.45 14.46 0.34
N ASP A 49 -13.95 15.69 0.29
CA ASP A 49 -15.31 16.00 0.72
C ASP A 49 -16.34 15.37 -0.25
N VAL A 50 -17.26 14.57 0.29
CA VAL A 50 -18.26 13.84 -0.50
C VAL A 50 -19.64 14.41 -0.19
N ARG A 51 -20.29 14.95 -1.22
CA ARG A 51 -21.58 15.64 -1.08
C ARG A 51 -22.73 14.73 -0.65
N SER A 52 -22.70 13.47 -1.04
CA SER A 52 -23.73 12.48 -0.71
C SER A 52 -23.11 11.10 -0.55
N LEU A 53 -23.28 10.51 0.63
CA LEU A 53 -22.84 9.15 0.92
C LEU A 53 -23.89 8.15 0.42
N PRO A 54 -23.55 7.22 -0.49
CA PRO A 54 -24.44 6.13 -0.88
C PRO A 54 -24.94 5.36 0.33
N GLN A 55 -26.13 4.76 0.25
CA GLN A 55 -26.61 3.85 1.30
C GLN A 55 -25.86 2.52 1.26
N ALA A 56 -25.67 1.92 2.44
CA ALA A 56 -25.09 0.60 2.58
C ALA A 56 -26.02 -0.46 2.01
N ARG A 57 -25.46 -1.54 1.46
CA ARG A 57 -26.25 -2.69 1.02
C ARG A 57 -26.79 -3.46 2.23
N ALA A 58 -28.03 -3.90 2.14
CA ALA A 58 -28.62 -4.78 3.14
C ALA A 58 -27.89 -6.13 3.14
N VAL A 59 -27.60 -6.66 4.33
CA VAL A 59 -26.99 -7.98 4.48
C VAL A 59 -28.07 -9.05 4.26
N PRO A 60 -27.95 -9.90 3.23
CA PRO A 60 -28.92 -10.96 2.95
C PRO A 60 -28.83 -12.07 4.01
N GLN A 61 -29.97 -12.72 4.28
CA GLN A 61 -30.01 -13.90 5.13
C GLN A 61 -29.48 -15.14 4.41
N GLY A 62 -28.93 -16.10 5.16
CA GLY A 62 -28.54 -17.42 4.66
C GLY A 62 -27.23 -17.47 3.86
N ARG A 63 -26.47 -16.38 3.82
CA ARG A 63 -25.11 -16.34 3.25
C ARG A 63 -24.06 -16.34 4.36
N ILE A 64 -22.87 -16.83 4.03
CA ILE A 64 -21.69 -16.69 4.89
C ILE A 64 -21.26 -15.22 4.86
N THR A 65 -21.23 -14.57 6.01
CA THR A 65 -21.00 -13.14 6.12
C THR A 65 -19.54 -12.83 6.41
N VAL A 66 -18.98 -11.91 5.63
CA VAL A 66 -17.58 -11.49 5.75
C VAL A 66 -17.54 -10.00 6.03
N ALA A 67 -17.02 -9.63 7.19
CA ALA A 67 -16.77 -8.25 7.57
C ALA A 67 -15.29 -7.91 7.33
N VAL A 68 -15.02 -6.96 6.43
CA VAL A 68 -13.68 -6.39 6.25
C VAL A 68 -13.55 -5.19 7.18
N ALA A 69 -12.72 -5.32 8.22
CA ALA A 69 -12.60 -4.34 9.30
C ALA A 69 -11.57 -3.26 8.95
N VAL A 70 -12.04 -2.11 8.48
CA VAL A 70 -11.22 -1.01 7.97
C VAL A 70 -11.02 0.05 9.05
N SER A 71 -9.80 0.59 9.13
CA SER A 71 -9.47 1.70 10.02
C SER A 71 -9.94 3.02 9.42
N ASN A 72 -10.55 3.88 10.25
CA ASN A 72 -10.85 5.24 9.86
C ASN A 72 -9.61 6.16 9.77
N GLU A 73 -8.47 5.72 10.31
CA GLU A 73 -7.18 6.43 10.28
C GLU A 73 -6.28 5.98 9.12
N GLY A 74 -6.53 4.80 8.58
CA GLY A 74 -5.97 4.35 7.31
C GLY A 74 -5.68 2.86 7.25
N SER A 75 -6.00 2.25 6.12
CA SER A 75 -5.70 0.83 5.84
C SER A 75 -4.94 0.64 4.54
N VAL A 76 -4.22 -0.47 4.40
CA VAL A 76 -3.59 -0.82 3.12
C VAL A 76 -4.66 -1.25 2.13
N THR A 77 -4.68 -0.60 0.97
CA THR A 77 -5.72 -0.71 -0.06
C THR A 77 -5.90 -2.15 -0.54
N THR A 78 -4.81 -2.85 -0.88
CA THR A 78 -4.91 -4.22 -1.38
C THR A 78 -5.32 -5.23 -0.31
N ASP A 79 -4.93 -5.01 0.95
CA ASP A 79 -5.32 -5.88 2.07
C ASP A 79 -6.83 -5.84 2.32
N VAL A 80 -7.48 -4.73 1.95
CA VAL A 80 -8.95 -4.58 1.96
C VAL A 80 -9.56 -5.22 0.71
N LEU A 81 -9.15 -4.74 -0.46
CA LEU A 81 -9.83 -5.00 -1.74
C LEU A 81 -9.62 -6.43 -2.26
N ALA A 82 -8.44 -7.02 -2.08
CA ALA A 82 -8.16 -8.34 -2.65
C ALA A 82 -8.91 -9.48 -1.93
N PRO A 83 -8.86 -9.60 -0.59
CA PRO A 83 -9.73 -10.54 0.12
C PRO A 83 -11.21 -10.28 -0.10
N TYR A 84 -11.61 -8.99 -0.15
CA TYR A 84 -13.00 -8.62 -0.45
C TYR A 84 -13.47 -9.25 -1.75
N GLN A 85 -12.67 -9.11 -2.82
CA GLN A 85 -13.00 -9.72 -4.11
C GLN A 85 -13.10 -11.24 -3.99
N VAL A 86 -12.07 -11.89 -3.42
CA VAL A 86 -12.02 -13.36 -3.33
C VAL A 86 -13.28 -13.95 -2.72
N PHE A 87 -13.74 -13.40 -1.59
CA PHE A 87 -14.98 -13.87 -0.98
C PHE A 87 -16.20 -13.52 -1.84
N ALA A 88 -16.25 -12.32 -2.41
CA ALA A 88 -17.40 -11.85 -3.17
C ALA A 88 -17.59 -12.50 -4.55
N GLU A 89 -16.56 -13.16 -5.09
CA GLU A 89 -16.66 -13.97 -6.32
C GLU A 89 -17.57 -15.21 -6.15
N SER A 90 -18.00 -15.53 -4.92
CA SER A 90 -18.92 -16.64 -4.62
C SER A 90 -20.26 -16.14 -4.07
N GLU A 91 -21.35 -16.63 -4.66
CA GLU A 91 -22.72 -16.30 -4.20
C GLU A 91 -23.05 -16.83 -2.80
N LYS A 92 -22.24 -17.77 -2.28
CA LYS A 92 -22.37 -18.29 -0.92
C LYS A 92 -21.99 -17.25 0.13
N PHE A 93 -21.16 -16.28 -0.24
CA PHE A 93 -20.70 -15.24 0.67
C PHE A 93 -21.44 -13.92 0.43
N PHE A 94 -21.47 -13.11 1.48
CA PHE A 94 -21.79 -11.70 1.40
C PHE A 94 -20.72 -10.91 2.12
N VAL A 95 -20.08 -9.98 1.41
CA VAL A 95 -18.95 -9.22 1.91
C VAL A 95 -19.36 -7.76 2.09
N TYR A 96 -19.06 -7.23 3.27
CA TYR A 96 -19.26 -5.83 3.59
C TYR A 96 -18.07 -5.29 4.38
N THR A 97 -17.93 -3.97 4.37
CA THR A 97 -16.89 -3.26 5.11
C THR A 97 -17.46 -2.67 6.41
N VAL A 98 -16.67 -2.71 7.48
CA VAL A 98 -17.02 -2.10 8.77
C VAL A 98 -15.89 -1.22 9.27
N ALA A 99 -16.23 -0.11 9.92
CA ALA A 99 -15.27 0.76 10.60
C ALA A 99 -15.88 1.32 11.89
N ALA A 100 -15.08 1.97 12.75
CA ALA A 100 -15.59 2.55 14.00
C ALA A 100 -16.69 3.59 13.72
N GLU A 101 -16.49 4.40 12.68
CA GLU A 101 -17.46 5.36 12.16
C GLU A 101 -17.67 5.19 10.66
N ARG A 102 -18.88 5.50 10.21
CA ARG A 102 -19.25 5.50 8.79
C ARG A 102 -18.84 6.81 8.11
N ARG A 103 -17.53 7.06 8.07
CA ARG A 103 -16.89 8.17 7.37
C ARG A 103 -15.91 7.67 6.34
N VAL A 104 -15.61 8.49 5.34
CA VAL A 104 -14.64 8.15 4.29
C VAL A 104 -13.28 7.88 4.94
N SER A 105 -12.75 6.69 4.70
CA SER A 105 -11.51 6.19 5.29
C SER A 105 -10.40 6.24 4.24
N PRO A 106 -9.23 6.83 4.55
CA PRO A 106 -8.10 6.84 3.64
C PRO A 106 -7.52 5.43 3.50
N MET A 107 -6.96 5.13 2.35
CA MET A 107 -6.21 3.89 2.13
C MET A 107 -4.93 4.16 1.36
N SER A 108 -3.96 3.26 1.46
CA SER A 108 -2.64 3.40 0.83
C SER A 108 -2.72 3.66 -0.68
N GLY A 109 -1.75 4.40 -1.22
CA GLY A 109 -1.75 4.73 -2.65
C GLY A 109 -2.81 5.75 -3.05
N GLY A 110 -3.34 6.52 -2.09
CA GLY A 110 -4.23 7.65 -2.32
C GLY A 110 -5.69 7.27 -2.58
N ALA A 111 -6.08 6.03 -2.29
CA ALA A 111 -7.47 5.57 -2.41
C ALA A 111 -8.31 5.96 -1.19
N HIS A 112 -9.63 5.99 -1.37
CA HIS A 112 -10.58 6.36 -0.33
C HIS A 112 -11.79 5.41 -0.39
N LEU A 113 -12.16 4.86 0.76
CA LEU A 113 -13.28 3.94 0.91
C LEU A 113 -14.38 4.58 1.75
N LEU A 114 -15.65 4.37 1.37
CA LEU A 114 -16.76 4.56 2.29
C LEU A 114 -17.14 3.20 2.90
N PRO A 115 -16.94 2.99 4.22
CA PRO A 115 -17.41 1.77 4.89
C PRO A 115 -18.92 1.60 4.72
N ASP A 116 -19.36 0.37 4.50
CA ASP A 116 -20.79 0.04 4.42
C ASP A 116 -21.44 0.34 5.76
N HIS A 117 -20.87 -0.20 6.84
CA HIS A 117 -21.46 -0.24 8.17
C HIS A 117 -20.47 0.16 9.26
N THR A 118 -20.96 0.28 10.48
CA THR A 118 -20.18 0.56 11.69
C THR A 118 -19.98 -0.68 12.56
N LEU A 119 -18.94 -0.65 13.40
CA LEU A 119 -18.72 -1.68 14.42
C LEU A 119 -19.94 -1.83 15.36
N ALA A 120 -20.56 -0.71 15.71
CA ALA A 120 -21.71 -0.63 16.62
C ALA A 120 -22.99 -1.27 16.04
N GLU A 121 -23.20 -1.21 14.72
CA GLU A 121 -24.35 -1.86 14.07
C GLU A 121 -24.27 -3.39 14.18
N VAL A 122 -23.06 -3.97 14.13
CA VAL A 122 -22.86 -5.40 14.40
C VAL A 122 -23.02 -5.70 15.90
N GLU A 123 -22.44 -4.89 16.78
CA GLU A 123 -22.53 -5.07 18.24
C GLU A 123 -23.95 -5.05 18.79
N SER A 124 -24.78 -4.17 18.24
CA SER A 124 -26.19 -4.02 18.61
C SER A 124 -27.10 -5.11 18.03
N GLY A 125 -26.61 -5.95 17.11
CA GLY A 125 -27.42 -6.93 16.40
C GLY A 125 -28.29 -6.35 15.29
N THR A 126 -28.04 -5.10 14.87
CA THR A 126 -28.67 -4.52 13.67
C THR A 126 -28.24 -5.28 12.42
N LEU A 127 -27.00 -5.78 12.43
CA LEU A 127 -26.43 -6.66 11.42
C LEU A 127 -26.17 -8.05 12.02
N PRO A 128 -26.17 -9.12 11.21
CA PRO A 128 -25.76 -10.44 11.67
C PRO A 128 -24.29 -10.43 12.13
N GLU A 129 -23.95 -11.32 13.06
CA GLU A 129 -22.55 -11.56 13.43
C GLU A 129 -21.80 -12.13 12.22
N PRO A 130 -20.62 -11.61 11.87
CA PRO A 130 -19.83 -12.10 10.75
C PRO A 130 -19.27 -13.50 11.03
N ASP A 131 -19.31 -14.36 10.02
CA ASP A 131 -18.63 -15.66 10.03
C ASP A 131 -17.12 -15.51 9.83
N VAL A 132 -16.69 -14.48 9.08
CA VAL A 132 -15.29 -14.14 8.84
C VAL A 132 -15.04 -12.65 9.10
N VAL A 133 -13.95 -12.34 9.79
CA VAL A 133 -13.42 -10.99 9.96
C VAL A 133 -12.08 -10.89 9.23
N VAL A 134 -12.01 -10.06 8.21
CA VAL A 134 -10.75 -9.71 7.52
C VAL A 134 -10.15 -8.48 8.18
N VAL A 135 -8.87 -8.56 8.52
CA VAL A 135 -8.12 -7.51 9.22
C VAL A 135 -6.93 -7.07 8.36
N PRO A 136 -7.04 -5.94 7.64
CA PRO A 136 -5.96 -5.38 6.83
C PRO A 136 -4.86 -4.76 7.70
N ALA A 137 -3.71 -4.45 7.10
CA ALA A 137 -2.74 -3.57 7.75
C ALA A 137 -3.31 -2.17 7.93
N VAL A 138 -3.00 -1.55 9.07
CA VAL A 138 -3.41 -0.18 9.43
C VAL A 138 -2.18 0.69 9.73
N THR A 139 -2.33 2.01 9.68
CA THR A 139 -1.21 2.96 9.81
C THR A 139 -0.54 2.94 11.19
N ALA A 140 -1.31 2.75 12.26
CA ALA A 140 -0.83 2.78 13.64
C ALA A 140 -1.53 1.70 14.52
N PRO A 141 -1.21 0.40 14.33
CA PRO A 141 -1.99 -0.71 14.90
C PRO A 141 -2.06 -0.74 16.43
N ALA A 142 -1.06 -0.17 17.12
CA ALA A 142 -1.01 -0.10 18.57
C ALA A 142 -1.60 1.20 19.15
N ALA A 143 -1.99 2.17 18.32
CA ALA A 143 -2.50 3.46 18.79
C ALA A 143 -3.88 3.33 19.48
N ASP A 144 -4.25 4.36 20.26
CA ASP A 144 -5.50 4.37 21.03
C ASP A 144 -6.73 4.48 20.11
N GLU A 145 -6.59 5.16 18.97
CA GLU A 145 -7.60 5.28 17.92
C GLU A 145 -8.03 3.91 17.37
N GLU A 146 -7.12 2.93 17.37
CA GLU A 146 -7.38 1.57 16.89
C GLU A 146 -7.92 0.62 17.99
N GLN A 147 -8.03 1.10 19.23
CA GLN A 147 -8.52 0.29 20.36
C GLN A 147 -9.96 -0.24 20.15
N PRO A 148 -10.91 0.51 19.56
CA PRO A 148 -12.23 -0.02 19.22
C PRO A 148 -12.16 -1.21 18.26
N LEU A 149 -11.32 -1.12 17.21
CA LEU A 149 -11.14 -2.21 16.25
C LEU A 149 -10.52 -3.44 16.91
N ARG A 150 -9.44 -3.29 17.70
CA ARG A 150 -8.82 -4.41 18.43
C ARG A 150 -9.82 -5.14 19.32
N ARG A 151 -10.61 -4.39 20.09
CA ARG A 151 -11.64 -4.96 20.98
C ARG A 151 -12.73 -5.68 20.20
N TRP A 152 -13.23 -5.05 19.14
CA TRP A 152 -14.28 -5.61 18.30
C TRP A 152 -13.82 -6.92 17.65
N ILE A 153 -12.61 -6.99 17.09
CA ILE A 153 -12.05 -8.19 16.46
C ILE A 153 -11.97 -9.36 17.45
N VAL A 154 -11.43 -9.12 18.66
CA VAL A 154 -11.33 -10.14 19.71
C VAL A 154 -12.72 -10.67 20.09
N GLU A 155 -13.71 -9.79 20.19
CA GLU A 155 -15.07 -10.17 20.53
C GLU A 155 -15.74 -11.00 19.42
N ARG A 156 -15.59 -10.63 18.15
CA ARG A 156 -16.11 -11.46 17.03
C ARG A 156 -15.46 -12.84 17.00
N HIS A 157 -14.15 -12.91 17.21
CA HIS A 157 -13.45 -14.20 17.32
C HIS A 157 -14.01 -15.04 18.47
N ARG A 158 -14.27 -14.45 19.64
CA ARG A 158 -14.90 -15.15 20.78
C ARG A 158 -16.29 -15.68 20.43
N LYS A 159 -17.07 -14.93 19.64
CA LYS A 159 -18.40 -15.31 19.19
C LYS A 159 -18.43 -16.36 18.06
N GLY A 160 -17.29 -16.71 17.48
CA GLY A 160 -17.20 -17.81 16.51
C GLY A 160 -16.59 -17.42 15.16
N ALA A 161 -16.37 -16.13 14.89
CA ALA A 161 -15.82 -15.69 13.62
C ALA A 161 -14.40 -16.23 13.36
N HIS A 162 -14.12 -16.59 12.11
CA HIS A 162 -12.77 -16.82 11.62
C HIS A 162 -12.06 -15.49 11.39
N VAL A 163 -10.85 -15.30 11.90
CA VAL A 163 -10.10 -14.05 11.72
C VAL A 163 -9.01 -14.25 10.68
N LEU A 164 -9.05 -13.46 9.61
CA LEU A 164 -8.02 -13.42 8.56
C LEU A 164 -7.22 -12.11 8.69
N GLY A 165 -6.04 -12.16 9.30
CA GLY A 165 -5.10 -11.04 9.34
C GLY A 165 -4.24 -11.00 8.07
N VAL A 166 -4.25 -9.88 7.35
CA VAL A 166 -3.55 -9.76 6.06
C VAL A 166 -2.35 -8.82 6.21
N CYS A 167 -1.18 -9.22 5.66
CA CYS A 167 0.02 -8.40 5.68
C CYS A 167 0.41 -8.00 7.13
N ALA A 168 0.64 -6.71 7.38
CA ALA A 168 0.88 -6.18 8.73
C ALA A 168 -0.41 -6.06 9.59
N GLY A 169 -1.58 -6.49 9.10
CA GLY A 169 -2.80 -6.62 9.90
C GLY A 169 -2.63 -7.60 11.07
N SER A 170 -1.68 -8.54 10.97
CA SER A 170 -1.26 -9.38 12.09
C SER A 170 -0.68 -8.58 13.28
N GLU A 171 -0.13 -7.38 13.06
CA GLU A 171 0.34 -6.50 14.13
C GLU A 171 -0.83 -5.97 14.96
N LEU A 172 -1.96 -5.62 14.32
CA LEU A 172 -3.19 -5.24 15.01
C LEU A 172 -3.73 -6.41 15.85
N LEU A 173 -3.65 -7.63 15.31
CA LEU A 173 -4.04 -8.85 16.03
C LEU A 173 -3.10 -9.13 17.23
N ALA A 174 -1.78 -8.98 17.05
CA ALA A 174 -0.80 -9.13 18.11
C ALA A 174 -1.00 -8.08 19.22
N ALA A 175 -1.21 -6.82 18.85
CA ALA A 175 -1.52 -5.72 19.77
C ALA A 175 -2.83 -5.94 20.57
N SER A 176 -3.73 -6.79 20.08
CA SER A 176 -4.96 -7.16 20.79
C SER A 176 -4.77 -8.34 21.76
N GLY A 177 -3.60 -9.00 21.75
CA GLY A 177 -3.31 -10.24 22.46
C GLY A 177 -3.91 -11.49 21.81
N LEU A 178 -4.59 -11.37 20.65
CA LEU A 178 -5.24 -12.50 20.00
C LEU A 178 -4.23 -13.56 19.51
N LEU A 179 -3.00 -13.14 19.18
CA LEU A 179 -1.94 -14.00 18.66
C LEU A 179 -1.02 -14.60 19.74
N ASP A 180 -1.22 -14.27 21.02
CA ASP A 180 -0.35 -14.76 22.10
C ASP A 180 -0.36 -16.30 22.15
N GLY A 181 0.82 -16.91 22.03
CA GLY A 181 1.03 -18.36 22.01
C GLY A 181 0.65 -19.07 20.71
N ARG A 182 0.36 -18.33 19.64
CA ARG A 182 -0.06 -18.88 18.33
C ARG A 182 1.05 -18.83 17.30
N ASP A 183 0.97 -19.76 16.34
CA ASP A 183 1.73 -19.63 15.10
C ASP A 183 1.09 -18.55 14.21
N ALA A 184 1.90 -17.62 13.72
CA ALA A 184 1.45 -16.53 12.85
C ALA A 184 2.54 -16.11 11.87
N THR A 185 2.16 -15.48 10.77
CA THR A 185 3.09 -14.79 9.85
C THR A 185 2.64 -13.34 9.62
N SER A 186 3.46 -12.56 8.95
CA SER A 186 3.20 -11.14 8.66
C SER A 186 3.99 -10.70 7.43
N PHE A 187 3.89 -9.42 7.09
CA PHE A 187 4.75 -8.80 6.11
C PHE A 187 6.23 -8.93 6.49
N TRP A 188 7.05 -9.45 5.56
CA TRP A 188 8.43 -9.85 5.84
C TRP A 188 9.30 -8.74 6.43
N SER A 189 9.08 -7.47 6.07
CA SER A 189 9.87 -6.35 6.62
C SER A 189 9.53 -6.03 8.08
N ASN A 190 8.34 -6.45 8.55
CA ASN A 190 7.85 -6.17 9.90
C ASN A 190 8.15 -7.32 10.87
N ILE A 191 8.32 -8.56 10.39
CA ILE A 191 8.49 -9.73 11.27
C ILE A 191 9.61 -9.52 12.31
N ALA A 192 10.74 -8.92 11.93
CA ALA A 192 11.84 -8.70 12.87
C ALA A 192 11.51 -7.70 14.00
N SER A 193 10.64 -6.71 13.79
CA SER A 193 10.14 -5.86 14.89
C SER A 193 9.06 -6.58 15.68
N LEU A 194 8.16 -7.28 15.00
CA LEU A 194 7.09 -8.04 15.65
C LEU A 194 7.60 -9.13 16.59
N GLU A 195 8.69 -9.82 16.25
CA GLU A 195 9.36 -10.78 17.13
C GLU A 195 9.89 -10.15 18.42
N ARG A 196 10.31 -8.88 18.37
CA ARG A 196 10.78 -8.15 19.56
C ARG A 196 9.63 -7.59 20.39
N ASP A 197 8.63 -7.05 19.71
CA ASP A 197 7.54 -6.30 20.35
C ASP A 197 6.44 -7.25 20.87
N TYR A 198 6.27 -8.41 20.22
CA TYR A 198 5.30 -9.45 20.56
C TYR A 198 5.96 -10.83 20.65
N PRO A 199 6.87 -11.06 21.62
CA PRO A 199 7.68 -12.28 21.71
C PRO A 199 6.88 -13.54 22.08
N GLN A 200 5.61 -13.41 22.49
CA GLN A 200 4.72 -14.53 22.77
C GLN A 200 4.09 -15.12 21.50
N VAL A 201 4.20 -14.43 20.37
CA VAL A 201 3.71 -14.91 19.08
C VAL A 201 4.82 -15.72 18.40
N HIS A 202 4.49 -16.90 17.89
CA HIS A 202 5.44 -17.76 17.19
C HIS A 202 5.50 -17.38 15.70
N TRP A 203 6.22 -16.28 15.40
CA TRP A 203 6.33 -15.77 14.04
C TRP A 203 7.03 -16.74 13.09
N LYS A 204 6.35 -17.11 12.00
CA LYS A 204 6.88 -17.90 10.88
C LYS A 204 7.27 -16.96 9.74
N ARG A 205 8.47 -17.15 9.21
CA ARG A 205 8.99 -16.45 8.03
C ARG A 205 8.89 -17.34 6.80
N GLY A 206 8.71 -16.74 5.63
CA GLY A 206 8.70 -17.48 4.37
C GLY A 206 7.45 -18.34 4.16
N GLU A 207 6.36 -18.02 4.83
CA GLU A 207 5.05 -18.67 4.64
C GLU A 207 4.06 -17.65 4.11
N ARG A 208 3.34 -18.00 3.03
CA ARG A 208 2.33 -17.15 2.41
C ARG A 208 1.15 -16.92 3.35
N TYR A 209 0.78 -17.94 4.09
CA TYR A 209 -0.15 -17.85 5.19
C TYR A 209 0.14 -18.93 6.24
N VAL A 210 -0.34 -18.68 7.46
CA VAL A 210 -0.27 -19.60 8.60
C VAL A 210 -1.65 -19.68 9.23
N GLU A 211 -2.08 -20.91 9.52
CA GLU A 211 -3.38 -21.21 10.13
C GLU A 211 -3.18 -21.76 11.55
N ASP A 212 -3.82 -21.13 12.53
CA ASP A 212 -3.92 -21.62 13.91
C ASP A 212 -5.38 -21.55 14.36
N LYS A 213 -6.08 -22.67 14.20
CA LYS A 213 -7.52 -22.82 14.50
C LYS A 213 -8.34 -21.84 13.65
N ARG A 214 -9.13 -20.95 14.29
CA ARG A 214 -9.98 -19.95 13.62
C ARG A 214 -9.24 -18.62 13.37
N VAL A 215 -7.91 -18.65 13.30
CA VAL A 215 -7.08 -17.48 12.98
C VAL A 215 -6.13 -17.87 11.86
N THR A 216 -6.25 -17.17 10.73
CA THR A 216 -5.31 -17.24 9.62
C THR A 216 -4.59 -15.90 9.53
N THR A 217 -3.26 -15.93 9.39
CA THR A 217 -2.47 -14.74 9.10
C THR A 217 -1.74 -14.92 7.78
N THR A 218 -1.62 -13.88 6.97
CA THR A 218 -0.92 -13.93 5.69
C THR A 218 0.33 -13.08 5.71
N ALA A 219 1.27 -13.41 4.83
CA ALA A 219 2.35 -12.51 4.48
C ALA A 219 1.81 -11.28 3.72
N GLY A 220 2.70 -10.53 3.06
CA GLY A 220 2.43 -9.27 2.40
C GLY A 220 1.36 -9.33 1.32
N ILE A 221 0.59 -8.24 1.27
CA ILE A 221 -0.25 -7.73 0.17
C ILE A 221 -0.97 -8.82 -0.63
N THR A 222 -0.33 -9.37 -1.69
CA THR A 222 -1.03 -10.31 -2.57
C THR A 222 -1.24 -11.69 -1.94
N SER A 223 -0.52 -12.02 -0.86
CA SER A 223 -0.74 -13.21 -0.04
C SER A 223 -2.11 -13.24 0.61
N GLY A 224 -2.72 -12.07 0.85
CA GLY A 224 -4.12 -11.94 1.31
C GLY A 224 -5.11 -12.63 0.39
N THR A 225 -4.86 -12.61 -0.93
CA THR A 225 -5.68 -13.32 -1.94
C THR A 225 -5.67 -14.82 -1.68
N VAL A 226 -4.48 -15.39 -1.44
CA VAL A 226 -4.31 -16.83 -1.23
C VAL A 226 -4.85 -17.26 0.13
N GLY A 227 -4.63 -16.47 1.18
CA GLY A 227 -5.24 -16.71 2.49
C GLY A 227 -6.76 -16.67 2.45
N ALA A 228 -7.36 -15.73 1.69
CA ALA A 228 -8.81 -15.69 1.50
C ALA A 228 -9.32 -16.91 0.73
N LEU A 229 -8.61 -17.37 -0.31
CA LEU A 229 -8.96 -18.60 -1.05
C LEU A 229 -8.93 -19.83 -0.13
N LYS A 230 -7.99 -19.85 0.83
CA LYS A 230 -7.93 -20.92 1.83
C LYS A 230 -9.15 -20.90 2.75
N VAL A 231 -9.56 -19.75 3.26
CA VAL A 231 -10.79 -19.64 4.08
C VAL A 231 -12.04 -20.00 3.26
N VAL A 232 -12.08 -19.64 1.96
CA VAL A 232 -13.15 -20.09 1.06
C VAL A 232 -13.18 -21.61 0.94
N GLU A 233 -12.02 -22.27 0.81
CA GLU A 233 -11.96 -23.73 0.77
C GLU A 233 -12.56 -24.35 2.04
N GLU A 234 -12.23 -23.82 3.21
CA GLU A 234 -12.72 -24.32 4.50
C GLU A 234 -14.22 -24.14 4.68
N MET A 235 -14.77 -23.01 4.23
CA MET A 235 -16.17 -22.65 4.50
C MET A 235 -17.14 -23.01 3.37
N ALA A 236 -16.69 -22.98 2.11
CA ALA A 236 -17.52 -23.19 0.93
C ALA A 236 -17.10 -24.40 0.08
N GLY A 237 -16.00 -25.05 0.45
CA GLY A 237 -15.50 -26.26 -0.17
C GLY A 237 -14.45 -26.00 -1.25
N ARG A 238 -13.57 -26.97 -1.41
CA ARG A 238 -12.42 -26.94 -2.32
C ARG A 238 -12.75 -26.65 -3.79
N SER A 239 -13.89 -27.13 -4.29
CA SER A 239 -14.30 -26.88 -5.67
C SER A 239 -14.58 -25.39 -5.93
N GLU A 240 -15.13 -24.69 -4.94
CA GLU A 240 -15.43 -23.26 -5.06
C GLU A 240 -14.16 -22.43 -4.97
N ALA A 241 -13.26 -22.74 -4.05
CA ALA A 241 -11.94 -22.10 -3.99
C ALA A 241 -11.15 -22.28 -5.29
N ALA A 242 -11.15 -23.51 -5.85
CA ALA A 242 -10.49 -23.79 -7.12
C ALA A 242 -11.09 -23.00 -8.30
N ARG A 243 -12.41 -22.87 -8.34
CA ARG A 243 -13.10 -22.04 -9.35
C ARG A 243 -12.68 -20.58 -9.25
N ILE A 244 -12.79 -19.98 -8.06
CA ILE A 244 -12.43 -18.57 -7.85
C ILE A 244 -10.96 -18.33 -8.18
N GLY A 245 -10.04 -19.21 -7.72
CA GLY A 245 -8.62 -19.04 -8.01
C GLY A 245 -8.28 -19.15 -9.51
N ALA A 246 -9.00 -19.99 -10.25
CA ALA A 246 -8.89 -20.04 -11.72
C ALA A 246 -9.39 -18.74 -12.37
N ASP A 247 -10.55 -18.22 -11.93
CA ASP A 247 -11.14 -16.99 -12.44
C ASP A 247 -10.25 -15.76 -12.18
N LEU A 248 -9.59 -15.72 -11.01
CA LEU A 248 -8.64 -14.67 -10.67
C LEU A 248 -7.32 -14.80 -11.45
N SER A 249 -6.94 -16.01 -11.85
CA SER A 249 -5.69 -16.31 -12.56
C SER A 249 -4.43 -15.85 -11.80
N TYR A 250 -4.42 -16.01 -10.48
CA TYR A 250 -3.25 -15.71 -9.66
C TYR A 250 -2.05 -16.59 -10.09
N PRO A 251 -0.88 -16.03 -10.43
CA PRO A 251 0.21 -16.80 -11.01
C PRO A 251 0.75 -17.90 -10.09
N GLY A 252 0.79 -19.12 -10.62
CA GLY A 252 1.36 -20.28 -9.93
C GLY A 252 0.56 -20.76 -8.71
N TRP A 253 -0.64 -20.22 -8.47
CA TRP A 253 -1.49 -20.71 -7.40
C TRP A 253 -2.23 -21.99 -7.83
N THR A 254 -2.28 -22.96 -6.92
CA THR A 254 -3.08 -24.17 -7.02
C THR A 254 -3.64 -24.49 -5.64
N PRO A 255 -4.79 -25.19 -5.51
CA PRO A 255 -5.32 -25.60 -4.21
C PRO A 255 -4.34 -26.40 -3.33
N ASP A 256 -3.52 -27.26 -3.94
CA ASP A 256 -2.47 -28.04 -3.24
C ASP A 256 -1.08 -27.38 -3.32
N GLY A 257 -1.04 -26.09 -3.67
CA GLY A 257 0.22 -25.36 -3.81
C GLY A 257 0.91 -25.21 -2.45
N PRO A 258 2.24 -25.12 -2.40
CA PRO A 258 2.94 -24.87 -1.16
C PRO A 258 2.57 -23.48 -0.60
N THR A 259 2.52 -23.38 0.72
CA THR A 259 2.47 -22.10 1.42
C THR A 259 3.82 -21.39 1.40
N ALA A 260 4.92 -22.13 1.27
CA ALA A 260 6.26 -21.58 1.28
C ALA A 260 6.48 -20.52 0.18
N ILE A 261 7.04 -19.38 0.58
CA ILE A 261 7.46 -18.28 -0.29
C ILE A 261 8.90 -17.86 0.04
N PRO A 262 9.61 -17.17 -0.88
CA PRO A 262 10.94 -16.65 -0.57
C PRO A 262 10.92 -15.80 0.70
N ALA A 263 11.78 -16.14 1.67
CA ALA A 263 12.00 -15.33 2.86
C ALA A 263 12.73 -14.03 2.47
N ASN A 264 11.94 -13.02 2.13
CA ASN A 264 12.43 -11.73 1.67
C ASN A 264 13.20 -11.00 2.78
N HIS A 265 14.24 -10.27 2.37
CA HIS A 265 15.02 -9.38 3.22
C HIS A 265 15.41 -8.13 2.42
N LEU A 266 15.70 -7.04 3.13
CA LEU A 266 16.21 -5.81 2.50
C LEU A 266 17.58 -6.09 1.87
N ALA A 267 17.72 -5.73 0.60
CA ALA A 267 18.93 -5.87 -0.18
C ALA A 267 19.25 -4.56 -0.93
N ILE A 268 20.47 -4.42 -1.42
CA ILE A 268 20.89 -3.26 -2.24
C ILE A 268 20.01 -3.12 -3.49
N GLY A 269 19.48 -4.23 -4.01
CA GLY A 269 18.51 -4.22 -5.11
C GLY A 269 17.20 -3.47 -4.81
N ASP A 270 16.88 -3.23 -3.53
CA ASP A 270 15.66 -2.55 -3.09
C ASP A 270 15.84 -1.03 -2.93
N LEU A 271 17.04 -0.50 -3.23
CA LEU A 271 17.29 0.95 -3.20
C LEU A 271 16.23 1.80 -3.93
N PRO A 272 15.66 1.38 -5.07
CA PRO A 272 14.56 2.11 -5.71
C PRO A 272 13.38 2.44 -4.79
N TYR A 273 13.00 1.53 -3.89
CA TYR A 273 11.93 1.77 -2.92
C TYR A 273 12.28 2.92 -1.98
N ALA A 274 13.46 2.84 -1.34
CA ALA A 274 13.93 3.88 -0.43
C ALA A 274 14.17 5.21 -1.14
N LEU A 275 14.71 5.21 -2.36
CA LEU A 275 14.95 6.41 -3.15
C LEU A 275 13.66 7.11 -3.54
N ASN A 276 12.67 6.38 -4.06
CA ASN A 276 11.39 6.97 -4.43
C ASN A 276 10.62 7.50 -3.22
N ALA A 277 10.68 6.79 -2.09
CA ALA A 277 10.07 7.25 -0.85
C ALA A 277 10.75 8.52 -0.29
N ALA A 278 12.09 8.54 -0.23
CA ALA A 278 12.87 9.61 0.39
C ALA A 278 13.08 10.83 -0.51
N PHE A 279 12.92 10.70 -1.83
CA PHE A 279 13.09 11.80 -2.78
C PHE A 279 11.86 11.95 -3.70
N PRO A 280 10.67 12.30 -3.14
CA PRO A 280 9.43 12.37 -3.90
C PRO A 280 9.31 13.63 -4.77
N TRP A 281 10.20 14.61 -4.61
CA TRP A 281 10.12 15.87 -5.36
C TRP A 281 10.18 15.63 -6.87
N LEU A 282 9.40 16.41 -7.62
CA LEU A 282 9.31 16.32 -9.09
C LEU A 282 8.82 14.96 -9.62
N ARG A 283 8.24 14.09 -8.77
CA ARG A 283 7.55 12.89 -9.26
C ARG A 283 6.26 13.27 -10.01
N PRO A 284 5.90 12.54 -11.07
CA PRO A 284 4.67 12.81 -11.79
C PRO A 284 3.44 12.48 -10.95
N THR A 285 2.30 13.06 -11.30
CA THR A 285 0.99 12.71 -10.77
C THR A 285 0.21 11.89 -11.78
N THR A 286 -0.21 10.70 -11.38
CA THR A 286 -1.06 9.80 -12.14
C THR A 286 -2.51 9.92 -11.68
N GLY A 287 -3.39 10.34 -12.58
CA GLY A 287 -4.83 10.24 -12.41
C GLY A 287 -5.27 8.79 -12.63
N ILE A 288 -5.80 8.14 -11.60
CA ILE A 288 -6.38 6.79 -11.68
C ILE A 288 -7.88 6.95 -11.91
N GLY A 289 -8.33 6.70 -13.14
CA GLY A 289 -9.73 6.70 -13.51
C GLY A 289 -10.42 5.41 -13.14
N LEU A 290 -11.45 5.47 -12.30
CA LEU A 290 -12.29 4.34 -11.96
C LEU A 290 -13.63 4.39 -12.70
N VAL A 291 -14.09 3.22 -13.13
CA VAL A 291 -15.40 3.01 -13.74
C VAL A 291 -16.27 2.14 -12.84
N ASP A 292 -17.59 2.36 -12.87
CA ASP A 292 -18.53 1.47 -12.17
C ASP A 292 -18.33 0.02 -12.65
N GLY A 293 -18.29 -0.90 -11.70
CA GLY A 293 -18.02 -2.32 -11.96
C GLY A 293 -16.53 -2.68 -12.11
N VAL A 294 -15.60 -1.76 -11.85
CA VAL A 294 -14.17 -2.09 -11.77
C VAL A 294 -13.93 -3.21 -10.75
N GLY A 295 -13.08 -4.19 -11.09
CA GLY A 295 -12.68 -5.24 -10.17
C GLY A 295 -11.85 -4.67 -9.02
N GLU A 296 -12.08 -5.15 -7.80
CA GLU A 296 -11.44 -4.63 -6.60
C GLU A 296 -9.92 -4.87 -6.63
N ILE A 297 -9.45 -6.04 -7.09
CA ILE A 297 -8.02 -6.37 -7.30
C ILE A 297 -7.41 -5.50 -8.41
N ASP A 298 -8.16 -5.20 -9.47
CA ASP A 298 -7.66 -4.35 -10.56
C ASP A 298 -7.46 -2.90 -10.09
N ALA A 299 -8.40 -2.39 -9.29
CA ALA A 299 -8.27 -1.09 -8.64
C ALA A 299 -7.11 -1.09 -7.63
N ALA A 300 -7.04 -2.11 -6.77
CA ALA A 300 -5.99 -2.28 -5.78
C ALA A 300 -4.60 -2.30 -6.41
N ALA A 301 -4.41 -3.06 -7.49
CA ALA A 301 -3.16 -3.13 -8.23
C ALA A 301 -2.65 -1.75 -8.66
N ALA A 302 -3.54 -0.89 -9.18
CA ALA A 302 -3.18 0.46 -9.58
C ALA A 302 -2.76 1.34 -8.40
N PHE A 303 -3.54 1.33 -7.31
CA PHE A 303 -3.21 2.11 -6.12
C PHE A 303 -1.88 1.67 -5.50
N GLU A 304 -1.72 0.35 -5.33
CA GLU A 304 -0.53 -0.25 -4.75
C GLU A 304 0.72 0.01 -5.59
N ALA A 305 0.63 -0.25 -6.89
CA ALA A 305 1.80 -0.18 -7.75
C ALA A 305 2.23 1.27 -8.06
N TYR A 306 1.31 2.22 -8.23
CA TYR A 306 1.70 3.59 -8.62
C TYR A 306 2.05 4.49 -7.43
N GLY A 307 1.26 4.42 -6.35
CA GLY A 307 1.38 5.32 -5.20
C GLY A 307 1.71 4.64 -3.88
N GLY A 308 1.24 3.40 -3.69
CA GLY A 308 1.33 2.68 -2.41
C GLY A 308 2.75 2.19 -2.08
N VAL A 309 3.27 1.27 -2.88
CA VAL A 309 4.57 0.60 -2.66
C VAL A 309 5.69 1.27 -3.42
N SER A 310 5.48 1.62 -4.70
CA SER A 310 6.59 2.10 -5.54
C SER A 310 7.02 3.53 -5.20
N PHE A 311 6.10 4.32 -4.65
CA PHE A 311 6.16 5.78 -4.49
C PHE A 311 6.56 6.53 -5.78
N ALA A 312 6.43 5.87 -6.94
CA ALA A 312 6.93 6.38 -8.21
C ALA A 312 6.14 7.59 -8.70
N THR A 313 4.86 7.65 -8.34
CA THR A 313 3.96 8.72 -8.75
C THR A 313 3.08 9.13 -7.57
N ARG A 314 2.63 10.39 -7.58
CA ARG A 314 1.49 10.79 -6.76
C ARG A 314 0.21 10.32 -7.45
N THR A 315 -0.79 9.87 -6.72
CA THR A 315 -2.06 9.42 -7.31
C THR A 315 -3.19 10.39 -7.04
N VAL A 316 -4.12 10.48 -8.00
CA VAL A 316 -5.39 11.18 -7.84
C VAL A 316 -6.50 10.30 -8.39
N VAL A 317 -7.49 9.96 -7.58
CA VAL A 317 -8.60 9.10 -8.01
C VAL A 317 -9.68 9.92 -8.68
N LEU A 318 -10.06 9.53 -9.90
CA LEU A 318 -11.02 10.23 -10.75
C LEU A 318 -12.16 9.29 -11.12
N GLY A 319 -13.38 9.80 -11.11
CA GLY A 319 -14.58 9.06 -11.49
C GLY A 319 -15.53 9.91 -12.32
N SER A 320 -16.57 9.27 -12.88
CA SER A 320 -17.68 10.01 -13.50
C SER A 320 -18.51 10.80 -12.48
N ARG A 321 -18.43 10.43 -11.19
CA ARG A 321 -19.13 11.01 -10.05
C ARG A 321 -18.15 11.12 -8.88
N ASP A 322 -18.65 11.47 -7.70
CA ASP A 322 -17.83 11.50 -6.46
C ASP A 322 -17.63 10.12 -5.84
N THR A 323 -18.32 9.09 -6.36
CA THR A 323 -18.15 7.69 -5.95
C THR A 323 -18.21 6.76 -7.14
N VAL A 324 -17.60 5.60 -6.99
CA VAL A 324 -17.67 4.45 -7.90
C VAL A 324 -18.06 3.22 -7.08
N THR A 325 -19.00 2.44 -7.60
CA THR A 325 -19.32 1.12 -7.04
C THR A 325 -18.49 0.08 -7.79
N THR A 326 -17.67 -0.67 -7.07
CA THR A 326 -16.86 -1.76 -7.64
C THR A 326 -17.75 -2.94 -8.05
N ARG A 327 -17.17 -3.91 -8.76
CA ARG A 327 -17.90 -5.08 -9.29
C ARG A 327 -18.80 -5.75 -8.27
N HIS A 328 -18.32 -5.91 -7.04
CA HIS A 328 -19.02 -6.64 -5.99
C HIS A 328 -19.70 -5.72 -4.95
N GLY A 329 -19.79 -4.42 -5.24
CA GLY A 329 -20.62 -3.48 -4.48
C GLY A 329 -19.91 -2.67 -3.40
N LEU A 330 -18.57 -2.71 -3.32
CA LEU A 330 -17.79 -1.83 -2.46
C LEU A 330 -17.78 -0.41 -3.03
N VAL A 331 -17.78 0.59 -2.17
CA VAL A 331 -17.87 2.01 -2.58
C VAL A 331 -16.52 2.70 -2.42
N LEU A 332 -15.89 3.01 -3.55
CA LEU A 332 -14.69 3.86 -3.59
C LEU A 332 -15.10 5.30 -3.83
N VAL A 333 -14.45 6.21 -3.11
CA VAL A 333 -14.63 7.65 -3.28
C VAL A 333 -13.66 8.15 -4.34
N THR A 334 -14.16 9.01 -5.22
CA THR A 334 -13.41 9.56 -6.34
C THR A 334 -13.66 11.06 -6.45
N ARG A 335 -12.83 11.78 -7.21
CA ARG A 335 -13.15 13.16 -7.61
C ARG A 335 -13.91 13.13 -8.93
N ALA A 336 -15.07 13.78 -9.00
CA ALA A 336 -15.77 13.93 -10.25
C ALA A 336 -14.87 14.60 -11.31
N ALA A 337 -14.75 13.94 -12.46
CA ALA A 337 -13.93 14.39 -13.59
C ALA A 337 -14.59 15.55 -14.36
N THR A 338 -14.84 16.66 -13.68
CA THR A 338 -15.54 17.84 -14.22
C THR A 338 -14.67 19.11 -14.24
N GLY A 339 -13.56 19.14 -13.49
CA GLY A 339 -12.63 20.28 -13.38
C GLY A 339 -11.40 20.21 -14.30
N GLY A 340 -10.47 21.16 -14.17
CA GLY A 340 -9.17 21.15 -14.88
C GLY A 340 -8.18 20.10 -14.37
N THR A 341 -7.02 19.98 -15.02
CA THR A 341 -5.99 18.96 -14.69
C THR A 341 -5.35 19.13 -13.32
N HIS A 342 -5.40 20.32 -12.71
CA HIS A 342 -4.46 20.81 -11.69
C HIS A 342 -3.52 19.74 -11.11
N GLY A 343 -2.40 19.54 -11.83
CA GLY A 343 -1.30 18.70 -11.39
C GLY A 343 -1.29 17.26 -11.91
N VAL A 344 -2.26 16.78 -12.70
CA VAL A 344 -2.24 15.44 -13.32
C VAL A 344 -1.40 15.44 -14.60
N ASP A 345 -0.35 14.61 -14.64
CA ASP A 345 0.56 14.44 -15.77
C ASP A 345 0.16 13.28 -16.69
N ARG A 346 -0.50 12.25 -16.13
CA ARG A 346 -0.89 11.03 -16.83
C ARG A 346 -2.25 10.53 -16.37
N PHE A 347 -3.04 9.91 -17.25
CA PHE A 347 -4.36 9.39 -16.90
C PHE A 347 -4.50 7.91 -17.29
N VAL A 348 -4.63 7.04 -16.29
CA VAL A 348 -4.73 5.59 -16.44
C VAL A 348 -6.08 5.07 -15.98
N VAL A 349 -6.63 4.07 -16.67
CA VAL A 349 -7.89 3.40 -16.27
C VAL A 349 -7.61 1.90 -16.12
N PRO A 350 -7.48 1.37 -14.89
CA PRO A 350 -7.20 -0.04 -14.66
C PRO A 350 -8.42 -0.94 -14.85
N GLY A 351 -8.19 -2.24 -15.04
CA GLY A 351 -9.24 -3.28 -15.02
C GLY A 351 -10.15 -3.35 -16.24
N VAL A 352 -10.03 -2.40 -17.19
CA VAL A 352 -10.79 -2.42 -18.44
C VAL A 352 -10.03 -3.14 -19.55
N THR A 353 -10.78 -3.81 -20.44
CA THR A 353 -10.23 -4.56 -21.58
C THR A 353 -9.92 -3.68 -22.79
N GLY A 354 -10.63 -2.55 -22.92
CA GLY A 354 -10.49 -1.65 -24.06
C GLY A 354 -11.05 -0.23 -23.80
N PRO A 355 -10.71 0.75 -24.66
CA PRO A 355 -11.07 2.15 -24.46
C PRO A 355 -12.59 2.42 -24.47
N GLU A 356 -13.36 1.52 -25.08
CA GLU A 356 -14.83 1.56 -25.13
C GLU A 356 -15.47 1.43 -23.74
N ALA A 357 -14.86 0.65 -22.85
CA ALA A 357 -15.31 0.44 -21.48
C ALA A 357 -15.08 1.65 -20.56
N VAL A 358 -14.27 2.63 -21.00
CA VAL A 358 -14.08 3.88 -20.27
C VAL A 358 -15.31 4.76 -20.42
N THR A 359 -15.79 5.37 -19.35
CA THR A 359 -17.01 6.18 -19.40
C THR A 359 -16.82 7.47 -20.23
N ALA A 360 -17.89 7.95 -20.88
CA ALA A 360 -17.83 9.16 -21.70
C ALA A 360 -17.39 10.43 -20.93
N PRO A 361 -17.79 10.64 -19.66
CA PRO A 361 -17.27 11.74 -18.85
C PRO A 361 -15.75 11.68 -18.67
N LEU A 362 -15.17 10.52 -18.33
CA LEU A 362 -13.73 10.36 -18.17
C LEU A 362 -12.97 10.60 -19.48
N ARG A 363 -13.44 10.03 -20.60
CA ARG A 363 -12.83 10.29 -21.93
C ARG A 363 -12.89 11.77 -22.32
N THR A 364 -14.02 12.42 -22.02
CA THR A 364 -14.21 13.84 -22.32
C THR A 364 -13.32 14.71 -21.44
N TRP A 365 -13.21 14.38 -20.15
CA TRP A 365 -12.32 15.05 -19.22
C TRP A 365 -10.86 14.92 -19.67
N ALA A 366 -10.38 13.71 -19.98
CA ALA A 366 -9.02 13.47 -20.44
C ALA A 366 -8.71 14.31 -21.70
N ARG A 367 -9.58 14.25 -22.72
CA ARG A 367 -9.44 15.03 -23.95
C ARG A 367 -9.41 16.54 -23.72
N ARG A 368 -10.31 17.08 -22.88
CA ARG A 368 -10.35 18.52 -22.53
C ARG A 368 -9.07 18.98 -21.84
N ASN A 369 -8.40 18.06 -21.18
CA ASN A 369 -7.20 18.29 -20.40
C ASN A 369 -5.91 17.92 -21.14
N GLY A 370 -5.99 17.57 -22.43
CA GLY A 370 -4.82 17.20 -23.24
C GLY A 370 -4.18 15.86 -22.84
N LEU A 371 -4.90 15.02 -22.10
CA LEU A 371 -4.42 13.72 -21.63
C LEU A 371 -4.95 12.59 -22.52
N ALA A 372 -4.10 11.59 -22.77
CA ALA A 372 -4.53 10.32 -23.35
C ALA A 372 -5.22 9.47 -22.27
N VAL A 373 -6.16 8.62 -22.69
CA VAL A 373 -6.73 7.58 -21.84
C VAL A 373 -5.86 6.35 -22.00
N GLU A 374 -5.07 6.05 -20.98
CA GLU A 374 -4.13 4.92 -21.02
C GLU A 374 -4.69 3.73 -20.26
N LEU A 375 -4.59 2.56 -20.86
CA LEU A 375 -4.96 1.30 -20.21
C LEU A 375 -3.65 0.62 -19.80
N PRO A 376 -3.42 0.34 -18.51
CA PRO A 376 -2.19 -0.31 -18.07
C PRO A 376 -1.92 -1.58 -18.88
N GLY A 377 -0.71 -1.72 -19.41
CA GLY A 377 -0.31 -2.89 -20.21
C GLY A 377 -1.10 -3.09 -21.51
N GLY A 378 -1.81 -2.07 -22.00
CA GLY A 378 -2.68 -2.13 -23.18
C GLY A 378 -4.10 -2.60 -22.89
N GLY A 379 -4.49 -2.72 -21.62
CA GLY A 379 -5.76 -3.29 -21.18
C GLY A 379 -5.58 -4.66 -20.54
N LYS A 380 -6.57 -5.05 -19.72
CA LYS A 380 -6.56 -6.35 -19.04
C LYS A 380 -6.83 -7.47 -20.05
N ARG A 381 -5.90 -8.41 -20.16
CA ARG A 381 -6.05 -9.58 -21.05
C ARG A 381 -6.78 -10.71 -20.31
N PRO A 382 -7.43 -11.64 -21.04
CA PRO A 382 -7.96 -12.86 -20.43
C PRO A 382 -6.85 -13.64 -19.71
N ALA A 383 -7.18 -14.25 -18.58
CA ALA A 383 -6.27 -15.06 -17.76
C ALA A 383 -5.05 -14.31 -17.18
N GLU A 384 -5.12 -12.98 -17.05
CA GLU A 384 -4.13 -12.19 -16.31
C GLU A 384 -4.69 -11.73 -14.97
N PHE A 385 -3.89 -11.88 -13.91
CA PHE A 385 -4.17 -11.28 -12.61
C PHE A 385 -4.00 -9.75 -12.69
N GLY A 386 -4.74 -8.99 -11.88
CA GLY A 386 -4.83 -7.53 -12.00
C GLY A 386 -3.49 -6.78 -11.88
N PHE A 387 -2.49 -7.37 -11.21
CA PHE A 387 -1.15 -6.78 -11.07
C PHE A 387 -0.30 -6.86 -12.35
N ASP A 388 -0.53 -7.81 -13.24
CA ASP A 388 0.29 -7.99 -14.45
C ASP A 388 0.32 -6.75 -15.35
N PRO A 389 -0.83 -6.22 -15.82
CA PRO A 389 -0.83 -5.04 -16.69
C PRO A 389 -0.26 -3.81 -16.00
N VAL A 390 -0.48 -3.66 -14.69
CA VAL A 390 -0.04 -2.50 -13.92
C VAL A 390 1.47 -2.53 -13.67
N LEU A 391 2.06 -3.69 -13.37
CA LEU A 391 3.51 -3.81 -13.18
C LEU A 391 4.27 -3.63 -14.50
N ARG A 392 3.73 -4.13 -15.62
CA ARG A 392 4.27 -3.85 -16.96
C ARG A 392 4.22 -2.36 -17.28
N ASP A 393 3.11 -1.72 -16.96
CA ASP A 393 2.92 -0.29 -17.17
C ASP A 393 3.86 0.57 -16.31
N LEU A 394 4.00 0.23 -15.02
CA LEU A 394 4.94 0.86 -14.10
C LEU A 394 6.37 0.73 -14.61
N ALA A 395 6.77 -0.44 -15.13
CA ALA A 395 8.10 -0.63 -15.68
C ALA A 395 8.35 0.26 -16.91
N ALA A 396 7.37 0.36 -17.81
CA ALA A 396 7.47 1.15 -19.03
C ALA A 396 7.57 2.66 -18.78
N HIS A 397 6.94 3.17 -17.71
CA HIS A 397 6.83 4.62 -17.45
C HIS A 397 7.69 5.12 -16.29
N ALA A 398 8.04 4.27 -15.33
CA ALA A 398 8.99 4.59 -14.27
C ALA A 398 10.34 3.94 -14.56
N ASP A 399 10.47 2.64 -14.28
CA ASP A 399 11.60 1.79 -14.64
C ASP A 399 11.37 0.34 -14.18
N ARG A 400 12.12 -0.59 -14.78
CA ARG A 400 12.06 -2.02 -14.49
C ARG A 400 12.40 -2.37 -13.04
N ARG A 401 13.32 -1.65 -12.39
CA ARG A 401 13.77 -2.00 -11.04
C ARG A 401 12.74 -1.59 -10.01
N THR A 402 12.11 -0.42 -10.16
CA THR A 402 10.96 -0.02 -9.36
C THR A 402 9.81 -1.02 -9.51
N ALA A 403 9.51 -1.52 -10.72
CA ALA A 403 8.48 -2.55 -10.89
C ALA A 403 8.82 -3.88 -10.19
N LEU A 404 10.06 -4.37 -10.30
CA LEU A 404 10.50 -5.60 -9.63
C LEU A 404 10.48 -5.46 -8.10
N VAL A 405 10.93 -4.33 -7.57
CA VAL A 405 10.89 -4.05 -6.13
C VAL A 405 9.43 -3.93 -5.67
N THR A 406 8.56 -3.32 -6.46
CA THR A 406 7.12 -3.25 -6.18
C THR A 406 6.50 -4.64 -6.11
N ALA A 407 6.83 -5.53 -7.05
CA ALA A 407 6.38 -6.92 -7.02
C ALA A 407 6.91 -7.66 -5.77
N LYS A 408 8.19 -7.49 -5.41
CA LYS A 408 8.78 -8.06 -4.19
C LYS A 408 8.06 -7.59 -2.92
N PHE A 409 7.85 -6.29 -2.77
CA PHE A 409 7.18 -5.71 -1.59
C PHE A 409 5.68 -6.03 -1.56
N SER A 410 5.08 -6.33 -2.71
CA SER A 410 3.70 -6.85 -2.79
C SER A 410 3.62 -8.37 -2.63
N GLU A 411 4.78 -9.03 -2.46
CA GLU A 411 4.96 -10.49 -2.49
C GLU A 411 4.31 -11.17 -3.69
N TYR A 412 4.30 -10.45 -4.81
CA TYR A 412 3.71 -10.87 -6.06
C TYR A 412 4.70 -11.67 -6.90
N PRO A 413 4.35 -12.90 -7.34
CA PRO A 413 5.16 -13.64 -8.29
C PRO A 413 5.29 -12.85 -9.60
N SER A 414 6.51 -12.50 -9.99
CA SER A 414 6.77 -11.66 -11.17
C SER A 414 7.67 -12.32 -12.22
N ALA A 415 8.05 -13.58 -12.02
CA ALA A 415 8.96 -14.29 -12.92
C ALA A 415 8.42 -14.45 -14.35
N HIS A 416 7.08 -14.43 -14.51
CA HIS A 416 6.41 -14.50 -15.81
C HIS A 416 6.28 -13.14 -16.52
N LEU A 417 6.63 -12.03 -15.86
CA LEU A 417 6.44 -10.69 -16.41
C LEU A 417 7.58 -10.30 -17.36
N GLU A 418 7.21 -9.89 -18.56
CA GLU A 418 8.12 -9.21 -19.49
C GLU A 418 8.08 -7.69 -19.25
N LEU A 419 9.13 -7.17 -18.62
CA LEU A 419 9.22 -5.76 -18.23
C LEU A 419 10.09 -4.95 -19.20
N SER A 420 9.50 -3.94 -19.83
CA SER A 420 10.17 -2.94 -20.69
C SER A 420 10.51 -1.65 -19.93
N GLY A 421 11.20 -0.72 -20.58
CA GLY A 421 11.52 0.60 -20.02
C GLY A 421 12.95 0.71 -19.48
N ASP A 422 13.23 1.82 -18.83
CA ASP A 422 14.53 2.10 -18.23
C ASP A 422 14.89 1.05 -17.16
N THR A 423 16.20 0.89 -16.91
CA THR A 423 16.68 -0.12 -15.97
C THR A 423 16.76 0.38 -14.52
N TRP A 424 16.62 1.68 -14.26
CA TRP A 424 16.89 2.28 -12.96
C TRP A 424 16.13 3.62 -12.74
N PRO A 425 15.70 3.96 -11.50
CA PRO A 425 15.00 5.21 -11.20
C PRO A 425 15.95 6.42 -11.21
N TRP A 426 16.29 6.93 -12.38
CA TRP A 426 17.26 8.02 -12.53
C TRP A 426 16.81 9.32 -11.86
N ARG A 427 15.52 9.65 -11.88
CA ARG A 427 14.97 10.85 -11.21
C ARG A 427 15.34 10.88 -9.73
N ALA A 428 14.91 9.87 -8.96
CA ALA A 428 15.15 9.83 -7.52
C ALA A 428 16.64 9.72 -7.20
N THR A 429 17.41 9.01 -8.03
CA THR A 429 18.87 8.89 -7.89
C THR A 429 19.58 10.23 -8.06
N LEU A 430 19.20 11.02 -9.09
CA LEU A 430 19.77 12.34 -9.33
C LEU A 430 19.38 13.33 -8.24
N LEU A 431 18.15 13.26 -7.72
CA LEU A 431 17.72 14.05 -6.57
C LEU A 431 18.51 13.70 -5.31
N ALA A 432 18.73 12.41 -5.04
CA ALA A 432 19.57 11.97 -3.93
C ALA A 432 21.00 12.48 -4.07
N ALA A 433 21.60 12.39 -5.26
CA ALA A 433 22.94 12.92 -5.53
C ALA A 433 22.99 14.45 -5.35
N GLY A 434 21.97 15.17 -5.81
CA GLY A 434 21.82 16.60 -5.59
C GLY A 434 21.71 16.96 -4.11
N ALA A 435 20.94 16.19 -3.34
CA ALA A 435 20.82 16.36 -1.90
C ALA A 435 22.17 16.13 -1.19
N VAL A 436 22.95 15.13 -1.58
CA VAL A 436 24.31 14.92 -1.05
C VAL A 436 25.19 16.15 -1.30
N LEU A 437 25.16 16.71 -2.52
CA LEU A 437 25.94 17.91 -2.87
C LEU A 437 25.50 19.12 -2.03
N LEU A 438 24.19 19.36 -1.90
CA LEU A 438 23.62 20.45 -1.11
C LEU A 438 23.96 20.32 0.37
N SER A 439 23.79 19.13 0.95
CA SER A 439 24.11 18.85 2.34
C SER A 439 25.60 19.00 2.63
N THR A 440 26.47 18.55 1.71
CA THR A 440 27.92 18.77 1.82
C THR A 440 28.27 20.26 1.78
N ALA A 441 27.69 21.01 0.84
CA ALA A 441 27.90 22.46 0.76
C ALA A 441 27.44 23.16 2.05
N ALA A 442 26.27 22.81 2.57
CA ALA A 442 25.72 23.36 3.81
C ALA A 442 26.60 23.02 5.04
N GLY A 443 27.02 21.77 5.18
CA GLY A 443 27.86 21.34 6.31
C GLY A 443 29.23 22.02 6.32
N PHE A 444 29.83 22.27 5.16
CA PHE A 444 31.13 22.94 5.06
C PHE A 444 31.05 24.47 4.97
N ALA A 445 29.87 25.08 4.80
CA ALA A 445 29.68 26.53 4.70
C ALA A 445 30.25 27.33 5.89
N PRO A 446 30.06 26.94 7.17
CA PRO A 446 30.64 27.67 8.30
C PRO A 446 32.18 27.75 8.22
N THR A 447 32.80 26.67 7.76
CA THR A 447 34.25 26.56 7.56
C THR A 447 34.73 27.47 6.44
N ALA A 448 33.99 27.50 5.32
CA ALA A 448 34.29 28.34 4.17
C ALA A 448 34.14 29.83 4.53
N ILE A 449 33.00 30.24 5.09
CA ILE A 449 32.71 31.62 5.53
C ILE A 449 33.82 32.12 6.47
N ARG A 450 34.21 31.30 7.47
CA ARG A 450 35.27 31.67 8.40
C ARG A 450 36.63 31.86 7.73
N ARG A 451 36.98 31.03 6.73
CA ARG A 451 38.23 31.19 5.96
C ARG A 451 38.20 32.50 5.17
N THR A 452 37.07 32.84 4.57
CA THR A 452 36.89 34.09 3.80
C THR A 452 36.97 35.32 4.71
N VAL A 453 36.29 35.30 5.86
CA VAL A 453 36.35 36.38 6.87
C VAL A 453 37.77 36.58 7.41
N ARG A 454 38.51 35.48 7.66
CA ARG A 454 39.92 35.56 8.08
C ARG A 454 40.81 36.16 7.00
N ARG A 455 40.65 35.78 5.73
CA ARG A 455 41.42 36.34 4.61
C ARG A 455 41.20 37.85 4.48
N ARG A 456 39.94 38.32 4.59
CA ARG A 456 39.58 39.75 4.53
C ARG A 456 40.08 40.59 5.71
N ARG A 457 40.43 39.97 6.85
CA ARG A 457 41.02 40.66 8.02
C ARG A 457 42.55 40.70 7.99
N THR A 458 43.18 39.98 7.05
CA THR A 458 44.64 39.90 6.89
C THR A 458 45.15 40.62 5.64
N THR A 459 44.24 41.09 4.80
CA THR A 459 44.41 42.10 3.75
C THR A 459 43.92 43.43 4.28
#